data_AF-A0A293MNT7-F1
#
_entry.id   AF-A0A293MNT7-F1
#
_cell.length_a   1.000
_cell.length_b   1.000
_cell.length_c   1.000
_cell.angle_alpha   90.00
_cell.angle_beta   90.00
_cell.angle_gamma   90.00
#
_symmetry.space_group_name_H-M   'P 1'
#
loop_
_entity.id
_entity.type
_entity.pdbx_description
1 polymer ?
#
loop_
_entity_poly.entity_id
_entity_poly.type
_entity_poly.pdbx_seq_one_letter_code
_entity_poly.pdbx_strand_id
1 'polypeptide(L)'
;MDGVGLEVYNLVDVTSKTNHELVMRLTTAIHNAGPEFYTDVNGLLMARRHSQAKLTLQGNVSPMPTMVFIQDNYTRLSVLTGLQQGVRDNLKTPSSFRILVERFSTDAPPLLPHAREMCLPCSCSDYPTTVV
;
A
#
# COMPACT_ATOMS: atom_id res chain seq x y z
N MET A 1 -27.29 2.14 -12.60
CA MET A 1 -26.25 1.12 -12.83
C MET A 1 -25.76 0.75 -11.46
N ASP A 2 -26.31 -0.33 -10.94
CA ASP A 2 -26.12 -0.69 -9.54
C ASP A 2 -24.78 -1.42 -9.45
N GLY A 3 -23.82 -0.77 -8.80
CA GLY A 3 -22.45 -1.26 -8.71
C GLY A 3 -22.39 -2.55 -7.93
N VAL A 4 -22.21 -3.68 -8.62
CA VAL A 4 -21.92 -4.97 -8.00
C VAL A 4 -20.44 -4.96 -7.60
N GLY A 5 -20.13 -4.32 -6.48
CA GLY A 5 -18.79 -4.25 -5.90
C GLY A 5 -18.86 -4.30 -4.37
N LEU A 6 -17.86 -4.91 -3.74
CA LEU A 6 -17.73 -4.91 -2.28
C LEU A 6 -17.01 -3.63 -1.86
N GLU A 7 -17.68 -2.81 -1.06
CA GLU A 7 -17.07 -1.63 -0.44
C GLU A 7 -16.61 -1.95 0.98
N VAL A 8 -15.38 -1.56 1.33
CA VAL A 8 -14.76 -1.81 2.64
C VAL A 8 -14.21 -0.51 3.18
N TYR A 9 -14.60 -0.16 4.41
CA TYR A 9 -14.07 0.98 5.15
C TYR A 9 -13.27 0.51 6.36
N ASN A 10 -12.06 1.04 6.57
CA ASN A 10 -11.27 0.76 7.77
C ASN A 10 -11.30 1.98 8.68
N LEU A 11 -11.98 1.86 9.83
CA LEU A 11 -11.83 2.81 10.92
C LEU A 11 -10.72 2.33 11.83
N VAL A 12 -9.56 2.97 11.75
CA VAL A 12 -8.35 2.55 12.47
C VAL A 12 -7.96 3.63 13.48
N ASP A 13 -7.89 3.24 14.76
CA ASP A 13 -7.26 4.04 15.81
C ASP A 13 -5.84 3.53 16.08
N VAL A 14 -4.89 4.44 15.98
CA VAL A 14 -3.45 4.18 15.93
C VAL A 14 -2.70 4.85 17.07
N THR A 15 -3.42 5.60 17.91
CA THR A 15 -2.87 6.46 18.96
C THR A 15 -2.03 5.71 20.00
N SER A 16 -2.31 4.42 20.23
CA SER A 16 -1.61 3.57 21.18
C SER A 16 -0.47 2.74 20.58
N LYS A 17 -0.16 2.90 19.28
CA LYS A 17 0.83 2.09 18.56
C LYS A 17 2.01 2.94 18.10
N THR A 18 3.22 2.50 18.43
CA THR A 18 4.48 3.13 18.00
C THR A 18 5.33 2.12 17.24
N ASN A 19 6.00 2.54 16.17
CA ASN A 19 6.89 1.70 15.36
C ASN A 19 6.21 0.44 14.80
N HIS A 20 4.95 0.60 14.39
CA HIS A 20 4.16 -0.46 13.77
C HIS A 20 3.66 -0.03 12.39
N GLU A 21 3.45 -1.01 11.52
CA GLU A 21 2.85 -0.83 10.20
C GLU A 21 1.54 -1.62 10.15
N LEU A 22 0.46 -0.94 9.78
CA LEU A 22 -0.83 -1.60 9.57
C LEU A 22 -0.94 -2.09 8.14
N VAL A 23 -1.30 -3.35 7.97
CA VAL A 23 -1.42 -4.00 6.66
C VAL A 23 -2.75 -4.73 6.56
N MET A 24 -3.50 -4.45 5.50
CA MET A 24 -4.64 -5.25 5.07
C MET A 24 -4.15 -6.39 4.17
N ARG A 25 -4.54 -7.63 4.48
CA ARG A 25 -4.24 -8.80 3.63
C ARG A 25 -5.52 -9.36 3.03
N LEU A 26 -5.57 -9.43 1.71
CA LEU A 26 -6.63 -10.13 0.98
C LEU A 26 -6.11 -11.50 0.56
N THR A 27 -6.90 -12.53 0.78
CA THR A 27 -6.58 -13.91 0.40
C THR A 27 -7.69 -14.44 -0.48
N THR A 28 -7.32 -14.97 -1.63
CA THR A 28 -8.24 -15.44 -2.66
C THR A 28 -7.90 -16.86 -3.09
N ALA A 29 -8.73 -17.43 -3.96
CA ALA A 29 -8.45 -18.66 -4.69
C ALA A 29 -7.88 -18.40 -6.10
N ILE A 30 -7.55 -17.15 -6.43
CA ILE A 30 -7.01 -16.77 -7.74
C ILE A 30 -5.53 -17.15 -7.77
N HIS A 31 -5.11 -17.91 -8.78
CA HIS A 31 -3.73 -18.37 -8.92
C HIS A 31 -3.03 -17.67 -10.09
N ASN A 32 -2.26 -16.62 -9.79
CA ASN A 32 -1.41 -15.98 -10.80
C ASN A 32 -0.41 -16.99 -11.38
N ALA A 33 -0.04 -16.82 -12.65
CA ALA A 33 0.94 -17.67 -13.34
C ALA A 33 2.36 -17.60 -12.73
N GLY A 34 2.65 -16.58 -11.92
CA GLY A 34 3.93 -16.36 -11.24
C GLY A 34 3.81 -15.31 -10.13
N PRO A 35 4.93 -14.80 -9.58
CA PRO A 35 4.92 -13.77 -8.54
C PRO A 35 4.67 -12.37 -9.13
N GLU A 36 3.71 -12.29 -10.05
CA GLU A 36 3.33 -11.08 -10.76
C GLU A 36 2.05 -10.50 -10.18
N PHE A 37 1.98 -9.18 -10.08
CA PHE A 37 0.75 -8.45 -9.78
C PHE A 37 0.75 -7.14 -10.56
N TYR A 38 -0.39 -6.49 -10.68
CA TYR A 38 -0.52 -5.30 -11.53
C TYR A 38 -0.95 -4.12 -10.70
N THR A 39 -0.20 -3.02 -10.77
CA THR A 39 -0.56 -1.76 -10.11
C THR A 39 -0.64 -0.64 -11.12
N ASP A 40 -1.48 0.35 -10.86
CA ASP A 40 -1.50 1.54 -11.68
C ASP A 40 -0.24 2.40 -11.47
N VAL A 41 0.08 3.17 -12.49
CA VAL A 41 1.07 4.25 -12.45
C VAL A 41 0.30 5.54 -12.61
N ASN A 42 0.17 6.28 -11.51
CA ASN A 42 -0.52 7.57 -11.42
C ASN A 42 -1.97 7.54 -11.92
N GLY A 43 -2.67 6.42 -11.76
CA GLY A 43 -4.05 6.24 -12.22
C GLY A 43 -4.23 6.20 -13.74
N LEU A 44 -3.14 6.12 -14.53
CA LEU A 44 -3.21 6.17 -16.00
C LEU A 44 -2.94 4.82 -16.67
N LEU A 45 -1.86 4.15 -16.28
CA LEU A 45 -1.41 2.92 -16.94
C LEU A 45 -1.22 1.79 -15.93
N MET A 46 -1.65 0.58 -16.30
CA MET A 46 -1.38 -0.60 -15.49
C MET A 46 0.01 -1.16 -15.80
N ALA A 47 0.87 -1.16 -14.79
CA ALA A 47 2.20 -1.74 -14.87
C ALA A 47 2.24 -3.14 -14.22
N ARG A 48 2.90 -4.08 -14.88
CA ARG A 48 3.22 -5.38 -14.31
C ARG A 48 4.34 -5.22 -13.29
N ARG A 49 4.13 -5.74 -12.09
CA ARG A 49 5.09 -5.81 -10.99
C ARG A 49 5.49 -7.27 -10.78
N HIS A 50 6.73 -7.49 -10.36
CA HIS A 50 7.26 -8.83 -10.12
C HIS A 50 7.95 -8.86 -8.76
N SER A 51 7.44 -9.67 -7.84
CA SER A 51 8.08 -9.89 -6.55
C SER A 51 9.32 -10.75 -6.70
N GLN A 52 10.43 -10.29 -6.13
CA GLN A 52 11.72 -10.95 -6.21
C GLN A 52 12.10 -11.55 -4.87
N ALA A 53 12.43 -12.85 -4.87
CA ALA A 53 12.95 -13.56 -3.70
C ALA A 53 14.25 -12.98 -3.14
N LYS A 54 15.02 -12.33 -4.01
CA LYS A 54 16.31 -11.71 -3.68
C LYS A 54 16.15 -10.43 -2.85
N LEU A 55 15.03 -9.72 -3.01
CA LEU A 55 14.79 -8.44 -2.33
C LEU A 55 14.18 -8.68 -0.95
N THR A 56 14.43 -7.74 -0.04
CA THR A 56 13.79 -7.74 1.28
C THR A 56 12.28 -7.53 1.16
N LEU A 57 11.57 -7.71 2.28
CA LEU A 57 10.12 -7.50 2.32
C LEU A 57 9.73 -6.07 1.93
N GLN A 58 10.47 -5.07 2.41
CA GLN A 58 10.25 -3.66 2.08
C GLN A 58 10.67 -3.35 0.64
N GLY A 59 11.74 -3.98 0.13
CA GLY A 59 12.18 -3.81 -1.27
C GLY A 59 11.21 -4.35 -2.32
N ASN A 60 10.22 -5.15 -1.93
CA ASN A 60 9.17 -5.66 -2.81
C ASN A 60 7.85 -4.86 -2.74
N VAL A 61 7.81 -3.76 -1.97
CA VAL A 61 6.63 -2.89 -1.92
C VAL A 61 6.62 -1.97 -3.14
N SER A 62 5.52 -2.00 -3.89
CA SER A 62 5.28 -1.13 -5.04
C SER A 62 4.22 -0.09 -4.71
N PRO A 63 4.28 1.12 -5.30
CA PRO A 63 3.22 2.10 -5.16
C PRO A 63 1.93 1.60 -5.82
N MET A 64 0.81 1.84 -5.15
CA MET A 64 -0.57 1.63 -5.61
C MET A 64 -1.35 2.92 -5.41
N PRO A 65 -1.35 3.83 -6.40
CA PRO A 65 -2.05 5.10 -6.29
C PRO A 65 -3.58 4.96 -6.29
N THR A 66 -4.15 4.10 -7.14
CA THR A 66 -5.61 3.99 -7.30
C THR A 66 -6.11 2.55 -7.36
N MET A 67 -5.34 1.62 -7.91
CA MET A 67 -5.79 0.24 -8.10
C MET A 67 -4.67 -0.80 -8.19
N VAL A 68 -5.00 -1.99 -7.70
CA VAL A 68 -4.22 -3.22 -7.90
C VAL A 68 -5.13 -4.33 -8.39
N PHE A 69 -4.61 -5.23 -9.21
CA PHE A 69 -5.30 -6.48 -9.48
C PHE A 69 -4.36 -7.69 -9.56
N ILE A 70 -4.97 -8.84 -9.28
CA ILE A 70 -4.42 -10.18 -9.55
C ILE A 70 -5.43 -10.95 -10.39
N GLN A 71 -4.94 -11.86 -11.24
CA GLN A 71 -5.81 -12.61 -12.14
C GLN A 71 -5.23 -13.97 -12.52
N ASP A 72 -6.11 -14.94 -12.70
CA ASP A 72 -5.80 -16.19 -13.38
C ASP A 72 -6.47 -16.22 -14.76
N ASN A 73 -6.56 -17.39 -15.38
CA ASN A 73 -7.16 -17.55 -16.70
C ASN A 73 -8.70 -17.36 -16.69
N TYR A 74 -9.34 -17.39 -15.51
CA TYR A 74 -10.80 -17.43 -15.38
C TYR A 74 -11.38 -16.26 -14.59
N THR A 75 -10.61 -15.69 -13.66
CA THR A 75 -11.07 -14.74 -12.65
C THR A 75 -10.04 -13.65 -12.38
N ARG A 76 -10.54 -12.45 -12.06
CA ARG A 76 -9.74 -11.28 -11.67
C ARG A 76 -10.32 -10.68 -10.40
N LEU A 77 -9.46 -10.39 -9.43
CA LEU A 77 -9.79 -9.52 -8.31
C LEU A 77 -9.10 -8.17 -8.51
N SER A 78 -9.89 -7.11 -8.64
CA SER A 78 -9.42 -5.72 -8.65
C SER A 78 -9.80 -5.05 -7.34
N VAL A 79 -8.83 -4.39 -6.71
CA VAL A 79 -9.06 -3.55 -5.54
C VAL A 79 -8.75 -2.11 -5.91
N LEU A 80 -9.69 -1.23 -5.60
CA LEU A 80 -9.54 0.20 -5.77
C LEU A 80 -9.40 0.86 -4.40
N THR A 81 -8.56 1.88 -4.31
CA THR A 81 -8.37 2.65 -3.07
C THR A 81 -8.68 4.13 -3.32
N GLY A 82 -9.28 4.78 -2.33
CA GLY A 82 -9.50 6.23 -2.35
C GLY A 82 -8.25 7.05 -2.03
N LEU A 83 -7.18 6.40 -1.56
CA LEU A 83 -5.90 7.01 -1.19
C LEU A 83 -4.74 6.19 -1.76
N GLN A 84 -3.59 6.84 -1.90
CA GLN A 84 -2.35 6.21 -2.35
C GLN A 84 -1.80 5.31 -1.24
N GLN A 85 -1.45 4.08 -1.59
CA GLN A 85 -0.99 3.08 -0.63
C GLN A 85 0.18 2.26 -1.19
N GLY A 86 0.88 1.55 -0.30
CA GLY A 86 1.89 0.58 -0.70
C GLY A 86 1.25 -0.80 -0.88
N VAL A 87 1.63 -1.54 -1.91
CA VAL A 87 1.16 -2.92 -2.08
C VAL A 87 2.33 -3.86 -2.34
N ARG A 88 2.22 -5.08 -1.81
CA ARG A 88 3.10 -6.17 -2.19
C ARG A 88 2.33 -7.48 -2.27
N ASP A 89 2.74 -8.33 -3.18
CA ASP A 89 2.37 -9.73 -3.13
C ASP A 89 3.25 -10.46 -2.09
N ASN A 90 2.73 -11.54 -1.53
CA ASN A 90 3.51 -12.44 -0.71
C ASN A 90 4.01 -13.58 -1.57
N LEU A 91 5.26 -13.48 -2.02
CA LEU A 91 6.02 -14.45 -2.83
C LEU A 91 5.77 -15.95 -2.56
N LYS A 92 5.33 -16.34 -1.35
CA LYS A 92 5.00 -17.73 -0.97
C LYS A 92 3.57 -18.17 -1.30
N THR A 93 2.66 -17.25 -1.58
CA THR A 93 1.22 -17.48 -1.70
C THR A 93 0.70 -16.73 -2.91
N PRO A 94 0.57 -17.37 -4.09
CA PRO A 94 0.23 -16.70 -5.36
C PRO A 94 -1.19 -16.11 -5.41
N SER A 95 -1.92 -16.20 -4.29
CA SER A 95 -3.33 -15.84 -4.16
C SER A 95 -3.61 -14.79 -3.09
N SER A 96 -2.57 -14.22 -2.47
CA SER A 96 -2.76 -13.22 -1.41
C SER A 96 -1.79 -12.06 -1.50
N PHE A 97 -2.32 -10.84 -1.53
CA PHE A 97 -1.52 -9.62 -1.48
C PHE A 97 -1.86 -8.78 -0.25
N ARG A 98 -0.95 -7.86 0.04
CA ARG A 98 -0.94 -7.03 1.24
C ARG A 98 -0.91 -5.56 0.84
N ILE A 99 -1.89 -4.81 1.29
CA ILE A 99 -1.96 -3.36 1.18
C ILE A 99 -1.47 -2.79 2.50
N LEU A 100 -0.36 -2.06 2.46
CA LEU A 100 0.09 -1.21 3.56
C LEU A 100 -0.92 -0.07 3.68
N VAL A 101 -1.46 0.15 4.87
CA VAL A 101 -2.51 1.16 5.13
C VAL A 101 -1.92 2.39 5.81
N GLU A 102 -1.09 2.18 6.83
CA GLU A 102 -0.49 3.26 7.62
C GLU A 102 0.86 2.82 8.20
N ARG A 103 1.77 3.78 8.37
CA ARG A 103 3.07 3.60 9.04
C ARG A 103 3.17 4.56 10.22
N PHE A 104 3.43 4.03 11.41
CA PHE A 104 3.60 4.85 12.61
C PHE A 104 5.07 4.85 13.00
N SER A 105 5.74 6.02 12.91
CA SER A 105 7.08 6.21 13.47
C SER A 105 7.06 7.30 14.53
N THR A 106 7.84 7.12 15.60
CA THR A 106 8.05 8.13 16.65
C THR A 106 9.10 9.18 16.30
N ASP A 107 9.67 9.14 15.09
CA ASP A 107 10.76 10.04 14.69
C ASP A 107 10.25 11.41 14.21
N ALA A 108 9.54 12.13 15.07
CA ALA A 108 9.46 13.58 14.93
C ALA A 108 10.76 14.16 15.55
N PRO A 109 11.63 14.85 14.78
CA PRO A 109 12.72 15.59 15.40
C PRO A 109 12.14 16.57 16.42
N PRO A 110 12.81 16.79 17.57
CA PRO A 110 12.30 17.71 18.59
C PRO A 110 12.08 19.08 17.95
N LEU A 111 10.84 19.56 18.00
CA LEU A 111 10.48 20.88 17.50
C LEU A 111 11.30 21.92 18.27
N LEU A 112 12.11 22.68 17.53
CA LEU A 112 12.81 23.85 18.10
C LEU A 112 11.77 24.81 18.70
N PRO A 113 12.04 25.44 19.86
CA PRO A 113 11.05 26.19 20.64
C PRO A 113 10.44 27.43 19.93
N HIS A 114 10.87 27.74 18.69
CA HIS A 114 10.37 28.86 17.90
C HIS A 114 9.33 28.52 16.82
N ALA A 115 9.02 27.25 16.56
CA ALA A 115 8.12 26.86 15.45
C ALA A 115 6.62 26.89 15.83
N ARG A 116 6.19 27.86 16.63
CA ARG A 116 4.81 27.91 17.15
C ARG A 116 3.79 28.66 16.29
N GLU A 117 4.18 29.12 15.11
CA GLU A 117 3.30 29.79 14.15
C GLU A 117 3.62 29.34 12.73
N MET A 118 3.08 28.20 12.31
CA MET A 118 2.69 27.86 10.93
C MET A 118 2.34 26.37 10.86
N CYS A 119 1.07 26.04 11.10
CA CYS A 119 0.50 24.79 10.58
C CYS A 119 -1.01 25.00 10.33
N LEU A 120 -1.31 25.42 9.11
CA LEU A 120 -2.57 25.09 8.45
C LEU A 120 -2.44 23.67 7.83
N PRO A 121 -3.57 22.98 7.58
CA PRO A 121 -3.58 21.53 7.46
C PRO A 121 -3.06 21.07 6.09
N CYS A 122 -2.46 19.89 6.07
CA CYS A 122 -2.06 19.14 4.88
C CYS A 122 -0.83 19.69 4.12
N SER A 123 0.35 19.35 4.63
CA SER A 123 1.53 19.11 3.76
C SER A 123 2.42 18.05 4.40
N CYS A 124 2.01 16.79 4.30
CA CYS A 124 2.92 15.66 4.52
C CYS A 124 3.76 15.47 3.26
N SER A 125 4.65 16.42 2.99
CA SER A 125 5.70 16.28 1.98
C SER A 125 7.00 16.87 2.53
N ASP A 126 7.46 16.36 3.66
CA ASP A 126 8.84 16.56 4.11
C ASP A 126 9.30 15.30 4.86
N TYR A 127 9.62 14.25 4.10
CA TYR A 127 10.53 13.22 4.57
C TYR A 127 11.75 13.22 3.65
N PRO A 128 12.98 13.38 4.17
CA PRO A 128 14.17 13.14 3.36
C PRO A 128 14.24 11.63 3.08
N THR A 129 14.13 11.27 1.81
CA THR A 129 14.40 9.93 1.31
C THR A 129 15.88 9.61 1.57
N THR A 130 16.20 8.98 2.71
CA THR A 130 17.52 8.36 2.87
C THR A 130 17.53 7.08 2.05
N VAL A 131 17.98 7.21 0.81
CA VAL A 131 18.45 6.09 -0.01
C VAL A 131 19.72 5.56 0.65
N VAL A 132 19.69 4.30 1.09
CA VAL A 132 20.89 3.48 1.26
C VAL A 132 20.89 2.46 0.15
#